data_AF-A0A2E3J504-F1
#
_entry.id   AF-A0A2E3J504-F1
#
_cell.length_a   1.000
_cell.length_b   1.000
_cell.length_c   1.000
_cell.angle_alpha   90.00
_cell.angle_beta   90.00
_cell.angle_gamma   90.00
#
_symmetry.space_group_name_H-M   'P 1'
#
loop_
_entity.id
_entity.type
_entity.pdbx_description
1 polymer ?
#
loop_
_entity_poly.entity_id
_entity_poly.type
_entity_poly.pdbx_seq_one_letter_code
_entity_poly.pdbx_strand_id
1 'polypeptide(L)'
;MYDEEALKYVRFSGTEELAQLTSLRNSGERRAILKLFSCRKNRSYSAVVLHNSRRDTLVQLLDFPLKTIVHPIRRPEIGEPVELRLSQVDLWKKNAHFLVK
;
A
#
# COMPACT_ATOMS: atom_id res chain seq x y z
N MET A 1 30.56 28.72 15.71
CA MET A 1 29.28 28.42 16.38
C MET A 1 28.25 28.43 15.27
N TYR A 2 27.65 27.30 14.93
CA TYR A 2 26.61 27.27 13.89
C TYR A 2 25.35 27.93 14.47
N ASP A 3 24.74 28.81 13.68
CA ASP A 3 23.47 29.45 14.01
C ASP A 3 22.40 28.37 14.19
N GLU A 4 21.74 28.35 15.34
CA GLU A 4 20.69 27.36 15.65
C GLU A 4 19.56 27.39 14.62
N GLU A 5 19.30 28.54 14.01
CA GLU A 5 18.31 28.69 12.94
C GLU A 5 18.77 27.97 11.66
N ALA A 6 20.05 28.06 11.32
CA ALA A 6 20.63 27.34 10.19
C ALA A 6 20.56 25.82 10.39
N LEU A 7 20.81 25.32 11.61
CA LEU A 7 20.69 23.89 11.92
C LEU A 7 19.23 23.40 11.86
N LYS A 8 18.26 24.22 12.30
CA LYS A 8 16.83 23.90 12.17
C LYS A 8 16.40 23.80 10.70
N TYR A 9 16.88 24.73 9.87
CA TYR A 9 16.60 24.73 8.44
C TYR A 9 17.18 23.50 7.71
N VAL A 10 18.44 23.16 8.00
CA VAL A 10 19.09 21.96 7.44
C VAL A 10 18.35 20.68 7.87
N ARG A 11 17.91 20.60 9.13
CA ARG A 11 17.13 19.46 9.61
C ARG A 11 15.79 19.34 8.87
N PHE A 12 15.07 20.45 8.72
CA PHE A 12 13.78 20.47 8.04
C PHE A 12 13.90 20.08 6.57
N SER A 13 14.83 20.70 5.83
CA SER A 13 15.09 20.37 4.42
C SER A 13 15.51 18.91 4.24
N GLY A 14 16.40 18.41 5.09
CA GLY A 14 16.78 17.00 5.08
C GLY A 14 15.61 16.05 5.33
N THR A 15 14.70 16.38 6.25
CA THR A 15 13.50 15.55 6.48
C THR A 15 12.54 15.56 5.30
N GLU A 16 12.36 16.70 4.64
CA GLU A 16 11.52 16.82 3.44
C GLU A 16 12.09 16.03 2.26
N GLU A 17 13.40 16.16 2.01
CA GLU A 17 14.08 15.39 0.95
C GLU A 17 13.97 13.88 1.18
N LEU A 18 14.18 13.42 2.43
CA LEU A 18 14.02 12.01 2.77
C LEU A 18 12.58 11.53 2.57
N ALA A 19 11.58 12.34 2.92
CA ALA A 19 10.17 12.01 2.69
C ALA A 19 9.86 11.90 1.19
N GLN A 20 10.41 12.80 0.37
CA GLN A 20 10.25 12.78 -1.09
C GLN A 20 10.90 11.54 -1.71
N LEU A 21 12.15 11.23 -1.36
CA LEU A 21 12.85 10.03 -1.85
C LEU A 21 12.13 8.75 -1.45
N THR A 22 11.62 8.69 -0.21
CA THR A 22 10.82 7.55 0.27
C THR A 22 9.51 7.41 -0.52
N SER A 23 8.82 8.52 -0.79
CA SER A 23 7.60 8.54 -1.60
C SER A 23 7.84 8.05 -3.04
N LEU A 24 8.95 8.48 -3.65
CA LEU A 24 9.36 8.04 -4.99
C LEU A 24 9.68 6.54 -5.00
N ARG A 25 10.44 6.04 -4.02
CA ARG A 25 10.74 4.61 -3.87
C ARG A 25 9.47 3.79 -3.75
N ASN A 26 8.59 4.14 -2.82
CA ASN A 26 7.33 3.44 -2.58
C ASN A 26 6.44 3.45 -3.83
N SER A 27 6.43 4.56 -4.58
CA SER A 27 5.71 4.67 -5.85
C SER A 27 6.29 3.75 -6.93
N GLY A 28 7.61 3.61 -6.99
CA GLY A 28 8.32 2.71 -7.91
C GLY A 28 8.02 1.24 -7.60
N GLU A 29 8.16 0.84 -6.34
CA GLU A 29 7.86 -0.51 -5.86
C GLU A 29 6.41 -0.89 -6.14
N ARG A 30 5.46 0.00 -5.79
CA ARG A 30 4.04 -0.20 -6.09
C ARG A 30 3.81 -0.40 -7.58
N ARG A 31 4.43 0.42 -8.44
CA ARG A 31 4.29 0.27 -9.91
C ARG A 31 4.84 -1.07 -10.40
N ALA A 32 5.96 -1.54 -9.86
CA ALA A 32 6.54 -2.83 -10.22
C ALA A 32 5.62 -3.99 -9.83
N ILE A 33 5.07 -3.99 -8.61
CA ILE A 33 4.12 -5.01 -8.14
C ILE A 33 2.86 -5.01 -9.01
N LEU A 34 2.30 -3.83 -9.33
CA LEU A 34 1.10 -3.77 -10.16
C LEU A 34 1.36 -4.27 -11.59
N LYS A 35 2.52 -3.98 -12.18
CA LYS A 35 2.93 -4.56 -13.46
C LYS A 35 3.05 -6.09 -13.40
N LEU A 36 3.55 -6.64 -12.29
CA LEU A 36 3.57 -8.08 -12.09
C LEU A 36 2.15 -8.66 -12.03
N PHE A 37 1.25 -7.97 -11.34
CA PHE A 37 -0.14 -8.40 -11.16
C PHE A 37 -0.98 -8.29 -12.44
N SER A 38 -0.67 -7.35 -13.35
CA SER A 38 -1.40 -7.25 -14.63
C SER A 38 -1.31 -8.53 -15.48
N CYS A 39 -0.26 -9.33 -15.28
CA CYS A 39 -0.09 -10.63 -15.96
C CYS A 39 -0.68 -11.82 -15.16
N ARG A 40 -1.29 -11.59 -14.00
CA ARG A 40 -1.70 -12.64 -13.03
C ARG A 40 -3.16 -12.51 -12.59
N LYS A 41 -4.04 -12.06 -13.48
CA LYS A 41 -5.49 -11.93 -13.22
C LYS A 41 -6.06 -13.25 -12.69
N ASN A 42 -7.05 -13.16 -11.79
CA ASN A 42 -7.72 -14.29 -11.14
C ASN A 42 -6.87 -15.14 -10.17
N ARG A 43 -5.61 -14.80 -9.92
CA ARG A 43 -4.84 -15.47 -8.86
C ARG A 43 -5.29 -15.05 -7.47
N SER A 44 -5.10 -15.96 -6.52
CA SER A 44 -5.35 -15.72 -5.10
C SER A 44 -4.08 -15.30 -4.37
N TYR A 45 -4.26 -14.47 -3.36
CA TYR A 45 -3.21 -13.93 -2.52
C TYR A 45 -3.71 -13.89 -1.07
N SER A 46 -2.83 -14.23 -0.15
CA SER A 46 -3.09 -14.12 1.28
C SER A 46 -2.80 -12.69 1.74
N ALA A 47 -3.69 -12.16 2.58
CA ALA A 47 -3.56 -10.83 3.14
C ALA A 47 -3.93 -10.84 4.63
N VAL A 48 -3.50 -9.81 5.35
CA VAL A 48 -3.91 -9.56 6.74
C VAL A 48 -4.67 -8.25 6.82
N VAL A 49 -5.72 -8.23 7.63
CA VAL A 49 -6.50 -7.01 7.89
C VAL A 49 -5.70 -6.07 8.78
N LEU A 50 -5.46 -4.85 8.31
CA LEU A 50 -4.80 -3.80 9.07
C LEU A 50 -5.79 -2.87 9.77
N HIS A 51 -6.89 -2.56 9.12
CA HIS A 51 -7.86 -1.59 9.62
C HIS A 51 -9.23 -1.79 8.99
N ASN A 52 -10.29 -1.56 9.77
CA ASN A 52 -11.67 -1.58 9.32
C ASN A 52 -12.30 -0.19 9.43
N SER A 53 -12.84 0.30 8.32
CA SER A 53 -13.72 1.46 8.26
C SER A 53 -15.18 1.01 8.13
N ARG A 54 -16.13 1.95 8.08
CA ARG A 54 -17.57 1.65 8.00
C ARG A 54 -17.95 0.87 6.72
N ARG A 55 -17.22 1.06 5.61
CA ARG A 55 -17.53 0.46 4.30
C ARG A 55 -16.37 -0.31 3.67
N ASP A 56 -15.18 -0.15 4.24
CA ASP A 56 -13.92 -0.48 3.59
C ASP A 56 -13.01 -1.18 4.60
N THR A 57 -12.29 -2.19 4.14
CA THR A 57 -11.27 -2.87 4.94
C THR A 57 -9.92 -2.68 4.26
N LEU A 58 -8.96 -2.11 5.00
CA LEU A 58 -7.58 -2.00 4.56
C LEU A 58 -6.86 -3.30 4.89
N VAL A 59 -6.30 -3.93 3.86
CA VAL A 59 -5.55 -5.18 3.98
C VAL A 59 -4.14 -5.02 3.41
N GLN A 60 -3.22 -5.80 3.94
CA GLN A 60 -1.83 -5.89 3.51
C GLN A 60 -1.59 -7.29 2.94
N LEU A 61 -1.12 -7.38 1.69
CA LEU A 61 -0.69 -8.67 1.14
C LEU A 61 0.52 -9.19 1.94
N LEU A 62 0.56 -10.49 2.21
CA LEU A 62 1.66 -11.09 2.98
C LEU A 62 2.95 -11.19 2.14
N ASP A 63 2.83 -11.60 0.87
CA ASP A 63 3.98 -11.84 -0.01
C ASP A 63 4.50 -10.58 -0.71
N PHE A 64 3.77 -9.46 -0.59
CA PHE A 64 4.07 -8.22 -1.31
C PHE A 64 3.87 -7.02 -0.40
N PRO A 65 4.74 -5.99 -0.44
CA PRO A 65 4.56 -4.76 0.32
C PRO A 65 3.47 -3.86 -0.32
N LEU A 66 2.28 -4.40 -0.54
CA LEU A 66 1.13 -3.74 -1.13
C LEU A 66 -0.05 -3.72 -0.16
N LYS A 67 -0.45 -2.50 0.22
CA LYS A 67 -1.72 -2.24 0.89
C LYS A 67 -2.81 -1.96 -0.14
N THR A 68 -3.99 -2.50 0.12
CA THR A 68 -5.17 -2.30 -0.73
C THR A 68 -6.43 -2.23 0.11
N ILE A 69 -7.44 -1.56 -0.43
CA ILE A 69 -8.78 -1.52 0.15
C ILE A 69 -9.61 -2.62 -0.50
N VAL A 70 -10.38 -3.34 0.31
CA VAL A 70 -11.36 -4.34 -0.12
C VAL A 70 -12.71 -4.09 0.55
N HIS A 71 -13.77 -4.60 -0.06
CA HIS A 71 -15.14 -4.47 0.42
C HIS A 71 -15.71 -5.87 0.69
N PRO A 72 -15.40 -6.47 1.86
CA PRO A 72 -15.88 -7.80 2.19
C PRO A 72 -17.36 -7.77 2.59
N ILE A 73 -18.08 -8.87 2.32
CA ILE A 73 -19.50 -9.02 2.70
C ILE A 73 -19.64 -9.10 4.23
N ARG A 74 -18.75 -9.88 4.86
CA ARG A 74 -18.58 -9.95 6.31
C ARG A 74 -17.45 -8.99 6.71
N ARG A 75 -17.52 -8.37 7.89
CA ARG A 75 -16.39 -7.61 8.42
C ARG A 75 -15.39 -8.55 9.11
N PRO A 76 -14.19 -8.74 8.56
CA PRO A 76 -13.13 -9.50 9.23
C PRO A 76 -12.53 -8.67 10.37
N GLU A 77 -11.92 -9.32 11.35
CA GLU A 77 -11.26 -8.65 12.49
C GLU A 77 -9.86 -8.14 12.11
N ILE A 78 -9.36 -7.14 12.85
CA ILE A 78 -7.99 -6.65 12.64
C ILE A 78 -7.00 -7.75 13.02
N GLY A 79 -6.04 -8.03 12.15
CA GLY A 79 -5.10 -9.15 12.29
C GLY A 79 -5.61 -10.47 11.69
N GLU A 80 -6.87 -10.54 11.25
CA GLU A 80 -7.41 -11.74 10.61
C GLU A 80 -6.75 -11.96 9.23
N PRO A 81 -6.30 -13.20 8.91
CA PRO A 81 -5.86 -13.54 7.58
C PRO A 81 -7.06 -13.72 6.65
N VAL A 82 -7.00 -13.14 5.46
CA VAL A 82 -8.05 -13.22 4.44
C VAL A 82 -7.48 -13.65 3.10
N GLU A 83 -8.24 -14.44 2.36
CA GLU A 83 -7.91 -14.77 0.97
C GLU A 83 -8.53 -13.75 0.02
N LEU A 84 -7.70 -13.20 -0.86
CA LEU A 84 -8.09 -12.24 -1.86
C LEU A 84 -7.93 -12.83 -3.26
N ARG A 85 -8.87 -12.59 -4.15
CA ARG A 85 -8.74 -12.89 -5.58
C ARG A 85 -8.54 -11.61 -6.38
N LEU A 86 -7.47 -11.55 -7.16
CA LEU A 86 -7.21 -10.40 -8.03
C LEU A 86 -8.23 -10.34 -9.17
N SER A 87 -9.05 -9.29 -9.18
CA SER A 87 -10.08 -9.05 -10.19
C SER A 87 -9.55 -8.19 -11.33
N GLN A 88 -8.93 -7.05 -11.01
CA GLN A 88 -8.47 -6.08 -12.01
C GLN A 88 -7.23 -5.33 -11.51
N VAL A 89 -6.40 -4.89 -12.44
CA VAL A 89 -5.29 -3.97 -12.17
C VAL A 89 -5.46 -2.73 -13.04
N ASP A 90 -5.38 -1.57 -12.42
CA ASP A 90 -5.34 -0.27 -13.09
C ASP A 90 -3.94 0.34 -12.89
N LEU A 91 -3.10 0.25 -13.93
CA LEU A 91 -1.74 0.79 -13.91
C LEU A 91 -1.71 2.33 -13.92
N TRP A 92 -2.77 2.97 -14.44
CA TRP A 92 -2.87 4.44 -14.52
C TRP A 92 -3.22 5.01 -13.15
N LYS A 93 -4.24 4.45 -12.49
CA LYS A 93 -4.63 4.81 -11.12
C LYS A 93 -3.72 4.19 -10.06
N LYS A 94 -2.71 3.40 -10.48
CA LYS A 94 -1.80 2.66 -9.60
C LYS A 94 -2.57 1.86 -8.55
N ASN A 95 -3.59 1.10 -8.96
CA ASN A 95 -4.44 0.35 -8.07
C ASN A 95 -4.67 -1.09 -8.53
N ALA A 96 -4.96 -1.98 -7.58
CA ALA A 96 -5.39 -3.34 -7.84
C ALA A 96 -6.68 -3.61 -7.09
N HIS A 97 -7.66 -4.18 -7.78
CA HIS A 97 -8.97 -4.52 -7.24
C HIS A 97 -8.99 -5.99 -6.87
N PHE A 98 -9.35 -6.25 -5.62
CA PHE A 98 -9.47 -7.60 -5.07
C PHE A 98 -10.88 -7.88 -4.61
N LEU A 99 -11.27 -9.14 -4.75
CA LEU A 99 -12.49 -9.69 -4.18
C LEU A 99 -12.10 -10.55 -2.99
N VAL A 100 -12.82 -10.42 -1.87
CA VAL A 100 -12.64 -11.31 -0.73
C VAL A 100 -13.36 -12.62 -1.02
N LYS A 101 -12.67 -13.73 -0.80
CA LYS A 101 -13.23 -15.07 -0.94
C LYS A 101 -14.04 -15.47 0.29
#